data_AF-A0A0V8QC83-F1
#
_entry.id   AF-A0A0V8QC83-F1
#
_cell.length_a   1.000
_cell.length_b   1.000
_cell.length_c   1.000
_cell.angle_alpha   90.00
_cell.angle_beta   90.00
_cell.angle_gamma   90.00
#
_symmetry.space_group_name_H-M   'P 1'
#
loop_
_entity.id
_entity.type
_entity.pdbx_description
1 polymer ?
#
loop_
_entity_poly.entity_id
_entity_poly.type
_entity_poly.pdbx_seq_one_letter_code
_entity_poly.pdbx_strand_id
1 'polypeptide(L)'
;MITTKEAFIDAKEVSQILGVGMTKAYAVIKAYNAELDARGYYTMRGKCPRKYFEQKIYGYADYYNPSDDLTQKACMVAEESNYQAKEKVQSN
;
A
#
# COMPACT_ATOMS: atom_id res chain seq x y z
N MET A 1 13.11 4.70 -14.55
CA MET A 1 13.56 3.43 -13.97
C MET A 1 12.51 3.00 -12.96
N ILE A 2 11.93 1.82 -13.10
CA ILE A 2 10.94 1.31 -12.12
C ILE A 2 11.73 0.79 -10.92
N THR A 3 11.50 1.36 -9.73
CA THR A 3 12.12 0.87 -8.51
C THR A 3 11.44 -0.41 -8.03
N THR A 4 12.17 -1.31 -7.38
CA THR A 4 11.66 -2.63 -6.95
C THR A 4 10.44 -2.55 -6.02
N LYS A 5 10.30 -1.43 -5.29
CA LYS A 5 9.14 -1.11 -4.45
C LYS A 5 7.88 -0.76 -5.25
N GLU A 6 8.02 -0.33 -6.50
CA GLU A 6 6.89 -0.05 -7.39
C GLU A 6 6.44 -1.31 -8.12
N ALA A 7 7.34 -2.27 -8.33
CA ALA A 7 7.05 -3.52 -9.03
C ALA A 7 6.25 -4.51 -8.15
N PHE A 8 6.50 -4.53 -6.84
CA PHE A 8 5.89 -5.47 -5.91
C PHE A 8 5.17 -4.75 -4.77
N ILE A 9 4.05 -5.33 -4.34
CA ILE A 9 3.27 -4.89 -3.19
C ILE A 9 3.39 -5.89 -2.04
N ASP A 10 3.58 -5.35 -0.84
CA ASP A 10 3.69 -6.13 0.40
C ASP A 10 2.33 -6.25 1.12
N ALA A 11 2.19 -7.25 1.99
CA ALA A 11 0.97 -7.45 2.79
C ALA A 11 0.56 -6.21 3.63
N LYS A 12 1.54 -5.43 4.08
CA LYS A 12 1.30 -4.20 4.82
C LYS A 12 0.63 -3.13 3.94
N GLU A 13 1.11 -2.95 2.71
CA GLU A 13 0.51 -2.02 1.76
C GLU A 13 -0.88 -2.49 1.33
N VAL A 14 -1.06 -3.79 1.06
CA VAL A 14 -2.38 -4.36 0.74
C VAL A 14 -3.38 -4.13 1.88
N SER A 15 -2.94 -4.28 3.13
CA SER A 15 -3.76 -4.02 4.32
C SER A 15 -4.19 -2.56 4.41
N GLN A 16 -3.29 -1.62 4.12
CA GLN A 16 -3.59 -0.18 4.10
C GLN A 16 -4.54 0.19 2.95
N ILE A 17 -4.27 -0.30 1.73
CA ILE A 17 -5.06 0.02 0.53
C ILE A 17 -6.49 -0.53 0.64
N LEU A 18 -6.65 -1.77 1.14
CA LEU A 18 -7.95 -2.41 1.25
C LEU A 18 -8.66 -2.14 2.60
N GLY A 19 -7.98 -1.52 3.56
CA GLY A 19 -8.51 -1.32 4.91
C GLY A 19 -8.80 -2.63 5.66
N VAL A 20 -8.12 -3.73 5.31
CA VAL A 20 -8.32 -5.05 5.91
C VAL A 20 -7.22 -5.38 6.90
N GLY A 21 -7.52 -6.24 7.88
CA GLY A 21 -6.50 -6.75 8.79
C GLY A 21 -5.38 -7.53 8.08
N MET A 22 -4.17 -7.51 8.66
CA MET A 22 -2.96 -8.15 8.10
C MET A 22 -3.17 -9.61 7.69
N THR A 23 -3.89 -10.40 8.50
CA THR A 23 -4.21 -11.80 8.19
C THR A 23 -4.97 -11.94 6.87
N LYS A 24 -5.92 -11.03 6.62
CA LYS A 24 -6.74 -11.04 5.40
C LYS A 24 -5.91 -10.56 4.21
N ALA A 25 -5.02 -9.59 4.39
CA ALA A 25 -4.08 -9.16 3.35
C ALA A 25 -3.14 -10.31 2.90
N TYR A 26 -2.60 -11.09 3.84
CA TYR A 26 -1.80 -12.27 3.51
C TYR A 26 -2.61 -13.35 2.77
N ALA A 27 -3.88 -13.55 3.14
CA ALA A 27 -4.76 -14.48 2.43
C ALA A 27 -5.01 -14.04 0.97
N VAL A 28 -5.22 -12.75 0.73
CA VAL A 28 -5.37 -12.17 -0.62
C VAL A 28 -4.10 -12.38 -1.45
N ILE A 29 -2.92 -12.03 -0.92
CA ILE A 29 -1.64 -12.23 -1.61
C ILE A 29 -1.43 -13.71 -1.94
N LYS A 30 -1.75 -14.61 -1.02
CA LYS A 30 -1.62 -16.06 -1.25
C LYS A 30 -2.52 -16.53 -2.38
N ALA A 31 -3.77 -16.06 -2.45
CA ALA A 31 -4.69 -16.40 -3.52
C ALA A 31 -4.18 -15.88 -4.88
N TYR A 32 -3.71 -14.64 -4.94
CA TYR A 32 -3.18 -14.05 -6.17
C TYR A 32 -1.89 -14.74 -6.65
N ASN A 33 -1.01 -15.11 -5.73
CA ASN A 33 0.17 -15.89 -6.08
C ASN A 33 -0.21 -17.29 -6.58
N ALA A 34 -1.25 -17.93 -6.03
CA ALA A 34 -1.72 -19.22 -6.59
C ALA A 34 -2.26 -19.06 -8.02
N GLU A 35 -2.96 -17.98 -8.33
CA GLU A 35 -3.42 -17.69 -9.70
C GLU A 35 -2.27 -17.40 -10.66
N LEU A 36 -1.26 -16.64 -10.21
CA LEU A 36 -0.09 -16.31 -11.01
C LEU A 36 0.77 -17.55 -11.29
N ASP A 37 0.94 -18.41 -10.28
CA ASP A 37 1.63 -19.70 -10.41
C ASP A 37 0.91 -20.62 -11.39
N ALA A 38 -0.43 -20.69 -11.31
CA ALA A 38 -1.25 -21.44 -12.26
C ALA A 38 -1.14 -20.92 -13.71
N ARG A 39 -0.82 -19.64 -13.90
CA ARG A 39 -0.55 -19.02 -15.21
C ARG A 39 0.91 -19.16 -15.65
N GLY A 40 1.79 -19.76 -14.84
CA GLY A 40 3.21 -19.93 -15.12
C GLY A 40 4.07 -18.70 -14.85
N TYR A 41 3.58 -17.74 -14.06
CA TYR A 41 4.37 -16.59 -13.63
C TYR A 41 5.15 -16.88 -12.34
N TYR A 42 6.28 -16.19 -12.19
CA TYR A 42 7.05 -16.25 -10.95
C TYR A 42 6.34 -15.51 -9.81
N THR A 43 6.21 -16.17 -8.67
CA THR A 43 5.57 -15.61 -7.46
C THR A 43 6.49 -15.69 -6.25
N MET A 44 6.33 -14.74 -5.32
CA MET A 44 7.12 -14.68 -4.09
C MET A 44 6.21 -14.72 -2.87
N ARG A 45 6.54 -15.50 -1.84
CA ARG A 45 5.76 -15.47 -0.59
C ARG A 45 5.78 -14.08 0.04
N GLY A 46 4.59 -13.59 0.43
CA GLY A 46 4.41 -12.32 1.11
C GLY A 46 4.44 -11.08 0.20
N LYS A 47 4.73 -11.25 -1.09
CA LYS A 47 4.74 -10.17 -2.10
C LYS A 47 3.92 -10.57 -3.32
N CYS A 48 3.29 -9.61 -3.96
CA CYS A 48 2.57 -9.79 -5.23
C CYS A 48 3.05 -8.73 -6.23
N PRO A 49 3.11 -8.99 -7.54
CA PRO A 49 3.30 -7.94 -8.53
C PRO A 49 2.19 -6.87 -8.39
N ARG A 50 2.56 -5.60 -8.22
CA ARG A 50 1.60 -4.50 -8.01
C ARG A 50 0.64 -4.35 -9.18
N LYS A 51 1.16 -4.45 -10.41
CA LYS A 51 0.37 -4.42 -11.65
C LYS A 51 -0.73 -5.47 -11.68
N TYR A 52 -0.50 -6.64 -11.10
CA TYR A 52 -1.51 -7.70 -11.04
C TYR A 52 -2.57 -7.42 -9.97
N PHE A 53 -2.14 -6.90 -8.82
CA PHE A 53 -3.03 -6.49 -7.74
C PHE A 53 -4.01 -5.40 -8.21
N GLU A 54 -3.52 -4.36 -8.88
CA GLU A 54 -4.34 -3.25 -9.41
C GLU A 54 -5.35 -3.73 -10.44
N GLN A 55 -4.97 -4.65 -11.33
CA GLN A 55 -5.90 -5.24 -12.33
C GLN A 55 -7.02 -6.07 -11.71
N LYS A 56 -6.77 -6.66 -10.53
CA LYS A 56 -7.74 -7.53 -9.85
C LYS A 56 -8.79 -6.77 -9.06
N ILE A 57 -8.56 -5.49 -8.78
CA ILE A 57 -9.51 -4.64 -8.09
C ILE A 57 -10.32 -3.86 -9.12
N TYR A 58 -11.59 -4.23 -9.26
CA TYR A 58 -12.52 -3.53 -10.12
C TYR A 58 -12.73 -2.08 -9.63
N GLY A 59 -12.57 -1.10 -10.52
CA GLY A 59 -12.72 0.33 -10.18
C GLY A 59 -11.53 0.97 -9.45
N TYR A 60 -10.40 0.27 -9.30
CA TYR A 60 -9.22 0.84 -8.64
C TYR A 60 -8.62 2.02 -9.41
N ALA A 61 -8.58 1.95 -10.74
CA ALA A 61 -8.09 3.02 -11.60
C ALA A 61 -8.98 4.29 -11.55
N ASP A 62 -10.24 4.17 -11.15
CA ASP A 62 -11.20 5.27 -11.13
C ASP A 62 -11.10 6.10 -9.83
N TYR A 63 -10.54 5.52 -8.76
CA TYR A 63 -10.39 6.17 -7.44
C TYR A 63 -8.94 6.36 -7.00
N TYR A 64 -7.99 5.57 -7.51
CA TYR A 64 -6.57 5.73 -7.18
C TYR A 64 -5.89 6.69 -8.14
N ASN A 65 -5.91 7.98 -7.77
CA ASN A 65 -5.13 9.00 -8.44
C ASN A 65 -3.82 9.23 -7.65
N PRO A 66 -2.64 8.87 -8.17
CA PRO A 66 -1.37 9.02 -7.45
C PRO A 66 -1.04 10.48 -7.09
N SER A 67 -1.72 11.46 -7.71
CA SER A 67 -1.64 12.87 -7.33
C SER A 67 -2.32 13.19 -5.99
N ASP A 68 -3.38 12.47 -5.61
CA ASP A 68 -4.14 12.75 -4.39
C ASP A 68 -3.46 12.15 -3.14
N ASP A 69 -2.75 11.02 -3.29
CA ASP A 69 -1.99 10.37 -2.22
C ASP A 69 -0.80 11.22 -1.74
N LEU A 70 -0.23 12.07 -2.62
CA LEU A 70 0.79 13.08 -2.27
C LEU A 70 0.23 14.19 -1.38
N THR A 71 -1.01 14.61 -1.60
CA THR A 71 -1.69 15.65 -0.80
C THR A 71 -1.99 15.13 0.60
N GLN A 72 -2.40 13.86 0.73
CA GLN A 72 -2.62 13.22 2.02
C GLN A 72 -1.32 13.09 2.83
N LYS A 73 -0.21 12.71 2.17
CA LYS A 73 1.12 12.65 2.78
C LYS A 73 1.60 14.02 3.25
N ALA A 74 1.39 15.07 2.46
CA ALA A 74 1.75 16.44 2.84
C ALA A 74 0.93 16.94 4.05
N CYS A 75 -0.36 16.62 4.10
CA CYS A 75 -1.22 16.96 5.25
C CYS A 75 -0.79 16.23 6.54
N MET A 76 -0.49 14.93 6.48
CA MET A 76 0.01 14.18 7.66
C MET A 76 1.33 14.73 8.20
N VAL A 77 2.27 15.11 7.31
CA VAL A 77 3.57 15.69 7.72
C VAL A 77 3.39 17.07 8.37
N ALA A 78 2.40 17.86 7.91
CA ALA A 78 2.08 19.16 8.51
C ALA A 78 1.46 19.02 9.92
N GLU A 79 0.66 17.98 10.18
CA GLU A 79 0.05 17.72 11.49
C GLU A 79 1.07 17.20 12.52
N GLU A 80 1.99 16.32 12.12
CA GLU A 80 3.08 15.82 12.97
C GLU A 80 3.99 16.97 13.47
N SER A 81 4.21 17.96 12.62
CA SER A 81 4.99 19.16 12.95
C SER A 81 4.35 20.01 14.06
N ASN A 82 3.01 20.06 14.11
CA ASN A 82 2.24 20.88 15.03
C ASN A 82 2.12 20.25 16.44
N TYR A 83 2.23 18.92 16.55
CA TYR A 83 2.28 18.24 17.86
C TYR A 83 3.61 18.48 18.59
N GLN A 84 4.73 18.46 17.87
CA GLN A 84 6.07 18.66 18.44
C GLN A 84 6.31 20.10 18.94
N ALA A 85 5.62 21.08 18.34
CA ALA A 85 5.71 22.48 18.75
C ALA A 85 4.97 22.74 20.09
N LYS A 86 3.91 21.98 20.39
CA LYS A 86 3.11 22.16 21.61
C LYS A 86 3.76 21.56 22.86
N GLU A 87 4.53 20.47 22.73
CA GLU A 87 5.25 19.88 23.88
C GLU A 87 6.42 20.73 24.37
N LYS A 88 6.99 21.61 23.53
CA LYS A 88 8.09 22.51 23.93
C LYS A 88 7.66 23.80 24.63
N VAL A 89 6.37 24.11 24.66
CA VAL A 89 5.83 25.33 25.29
C VAL A 89 5.33 25.09 26.72
N GLN A 90 5.10 23.83 27.11
CA GLN A 90 4.56 23.47 28.43
C GLN A 90 5.64 23.33 29.53
N SER A 91 6.92 23.49 29.21
CA SER A 91 8.04 23.39 30.16
C SER A 91 8.94 24.61 30.08
N ASN A 92 8.43 25.78 30.48
CA ASN A 92 9.21 26.93 30.93
C ASN A 92 8.39 27.74 31.94
#